data_AF-G9ZRR4-F1
#
_entry.id   AF-G9ZRR4-F1
#
_cell.length_a   1.000
_cell.length_b   1.000
_cell.length_c   1.000
_cell.angle_alpha   90.00
_cell.angle_beta   90.00
_cell.angle_gamma   90.00
#
_symmetry.space_group_name_H-M   'P 1'
#
loop_
_entity.id
_entity.type
_entity.pdbx_description
1 polymer ?
#
loop_
_entity_poly.entity_id
_entity_poly.type
_entity_poly.pdbx_seq_one_letter_code
_entity_poly.pdbx_strand_id
1 'polypeptide(L)'
;MNQIAWADEMLKLAKSEVHADWILERYKNQMRLVVRQGGNQYDSNCREIFRRFAVMVLLYQYDAGFLTNFEWDPDLEAEDYLNFKAAIAQQKKKATNT
;
A
#
# COMPACT_ATOMS: atom_id res chain seq x y z
N MET A 1 -20.42 -6.57 -1.01
CA MET A 1 -19.04 -6.06 -0.86
C MET A 1 -19.13 -4.55 -0.84
N ASN A 2 -18.58 -3.90 0.19
CA ASN A 2 -18.52 -2.43 0.20
C ASN A 2 -17.57 -1.98 -0.90
N GLN A 3 -18.00 -0.99 -1.70
CA GLN A 3 -17.13 -0.38 -2.70
C GLN A 3 -16.04 0.42 -1.97
N ILE A 4 -14.78 0.01 -2.11
CA ILE A 4 -13.63 0.70 -1.54
C ILE A 4 -13.11 1.71 -2.55
N ALA A 5 -13.08 2.99 -2.16
CA ALA A 5 -12.45 4.03 -2.95
C ALA A 5 -10.92 3.96 -2.74
N TRP A 6 -10.22 3.18 -3.57
CA TRP A 6 -8.79 2.89 -3.39
C TRP A 6 -7.91 4.14 -3.43
N ALA A 7 -8.33 5.17 -4.16
CA ALA A 7 -7.65 6.47 -4.17
C ALA A 7 -7.72 7.17 -2.81
N ASP A 8 -8.86 7.07 -2.11
CA ASP A 8 -9.02 7.66 -0.79
C ASP A 8 -8.21 6.89 0.25
N GLU A 9 -8.18 5.55 0.18
CA GLU A 9 -7.36 4.73 1.08
C GLU A 9 -5.87 4.99 0.88
N MET A 10 -5.41 5.20 -0.35
CA MET A 10 -4.03 5.63 -0.63
C MET A 10 -3.71 6.97 0.05
N LEU A 11 -4.61 7.96 -0.06
CA LEU A 11 -4.42 9.27 0.57
C LEU A 11 -4.49 9.21 2.10
N LYS A 12 -5.30 8.32 2.67
CA LYS A 12 -5.34 8.07 4.12
C LYS A 12 -4.02 7.48 4.60
N LEU A 13 -3.53 6.43 3.92
CA LEU A 13 -2.27 5.79 4.27
C LEU A 13 -1.09 6.75 4.17
N ALA A 14 -1.04 7.56 3.10
CA ALA A 14 -0.01 8.59 2.91
C ALA A 14 0.00 9.65 4.02
N LYS A 15 -1.16 9.97 4.61
CA LYS A 15 -1.24 10.93 5.71
C LYS A 15 -0.80 10.33 7.04
N SER A 16 -0.94 9.02 7.23
CA SER A 16 -0.66 8.36 8.51
C SER A 16 0.75 7.78 8.61
N GLU A 17 1.40 7.50 7.48
CA GLU A 17 2.65 6.73 7.43
C GLU A 17 3.78 7.51 6.79
N VAL A 18 5.01 7.29 7.28
CA VAL A 18 6.21 7.93 6.75
C VAL A 18 6.57 7.32 5.39
N HIS A 19 6.76 8.17 4.39
CA HIS A 19 7.19 7.79 3.04
C HIS A 19 7.94 8.94 2.36
N ALA A 20 8.67 8.65 1.28
CA ALA A 20 9.22 9.70 0.43
C ALA A 20 8.13 10.34 -0.46
N ASP A 21 8.23 11.64 -0.73
CA ASP A 21 7.22 12.38 -1.52
C ASP A 21 7.01 11.80 -2.92
N TRP A 22 8.10 11.37 -3.57
CA TRP A 22 8.04 10.81 -4.92
C TRP A 22 7.20 9.52 -5.00
N ILE A 23 7.07 8.77 -3.91
CA ILE A 23 6.25 7.56 -3.87
C ILE A 23 4.79 7.95 -4.07
N LEU A 24 4.27 8.87 -3.26
CA LEU A 24 2.89 9.31 -3.37
C LEU A 24 2.59 9.92 -4.75
N GLU A 25 3.49 10.76 -5.27
CA GLU A 25 3.31 11.36 -6.60
C GLU A 25 3.23 10.31 -7.72
N ARG A 26 4.14 9.32 -7.70
CA ARG A 26 4.17 8.23 -8.68
C ARG A 26 2.84 7.47 -8.71
N TYR A 27 2.33 7.04 -7.55
CA TYR A 27 1.11 6.23 -7.48
C TYR A 27 -0.17 7.06 -7.73
N LYS A 28 -0.21 8.33 -7.31
CA LYS A 28 -1.28 9.26 -7.72
C LYS A 28 -1.36 9.41 -9.24
N ASN A 29 -0.22 9.51 -9.91
CA ASN A 29 -0.20 9.63 -11.37
C ASN A 29 -0.71 8.35 -12.07
N GLN A 30 -0.44 7.17 -11.51
CA GLN A 30 -1.00 5.92 -12.01
C GLN A 30 -2.53 5.87 -11.84
N MET A 31 -3.07 6.23 -10.67
CA MET A 31 -4.53 6.26 -10.49
C MET A 31 -5.22 7.28 -11.40
N ARG A 32 -4.61 8.46 -11.59
CA ARG A 32 -5.10 9.47 -12.55
C ARG A 32 -5.14 8.92 -13.97
N LEU A 33 -4.16 8.11 -14.37
CA LEU A 33 -4.14 7.48 -15.69
C LEU A 33 -5.31 6.51 -15.87
N VAL A 34 -5.61 5.69 -14.85
CA VAL A 34 -6.78 4.78 -14.87
C VAL A 34 -8.07 5.57 -15.10
N VAL A 35 -8.27 6.66 -14.35
CA VAL A 35 -9.45 7.52 -14.50
C VAL A 35 -9.52 8.16 -15.90
N ARG A 36 -8.39 8.64 -16.43
CA ARG A 36 -8.31 9.20 -17.79
C ARG A 36 -8.64 8.19 -18.88
N GLN A 37 -8.46 6.89 -18.62
CA GLN A 37 -8.78 5.80 -19.55
C GLN A 37 -10.21 5.27 -19.38
N GLY A 38 -11.05 5.95 -18.59
CA GLY A 38 -12.46 5.58 -18.38
C GLY A 38 -12.69 4.61 -17.23
N GLY A 39 -11.64 4.26 -16.46
CA GLY A 39 -11.79 3.53 -15.20
C GLY A 39 -12.26 4.43 -14.06
N ASN A 40 -12.51 3.83 -12.91
CA ASN A 40 -12.91 4.52 -11.69
C ASN A 40 -12.08 4.04 -10.48
N GLN A 41 -12.20 4.76 -9.37
CA GLN A 41 -11.44 4.51 -8.15
C GLN A 41 -11.81 3.23 -7.39
N TYR A 42 -12.91 2.56 -7.77
CA TYR A 42 -13.40 1.32 -7.17
C TYR A 42 -12.92 0.07 -7.92
N ASP A 43 -12.32 0.25 -9.11
CA ASP A 43 -11.90 -0.86 -9.97
C ASP A 43 -10.64 -1.57 -9.47
N SER A 44 -10.44 -2.80 -9.96
CA SER A 44 -9.29 -3.66 -9.64
C SER A 44 -7.93 -3.03 -10.00
N ASN A 45 -7.89 -2.15 -11.00
CA ASN A 45 -6.68 -1.42 -11.33
C ASN A 45 -6.27 -0.47 -10.20
N CYS A 46 -7.23 0.28 -9.63
CA CYS A 46 -6.96 1.16 -8.50
C CYS A 46 -6.64 0.36 -7.23
N ARG A 47 -7.27 -0.80 -7.04
CA ARG A 47 -6.92 -1.78 -5.97
C ARG A 47 -5.46 -2.18 -6.03
N GLU A 48 -4.98 -2.61 -7.20
CA GLU A 48 -3.59 -3.04 -7.37
C GLU A 48 -2.60 -1.87 -7.24
N ILE A 49 -2.97 -0.68 -7.71
CA ILE A 49 -2.15 0.53 -7.52
C ILE A 49 -2.02 0.87 -6.04
N PHE A 50 -3.11 0.79 -5.26
CA PHE A 50 -3.07 0.96 -3.80
C PHE A 50 -2.17 -0.07 -3.13
N ARG A 51 -2.31 -1.36 -3.47
CA ARG A 51 -1.46 -2.43 -2.93
C ARG A 51 0.02 -2.12 -3.14
N ARG A 52 0.41 -1.77 -4.38
CA ARG A 52 1.80 -1.42 -4.71
C ARG A 52 2.28 -0.17 -3.97
N PHE A 53 1.41 0.83 -3.78
CA PHE A 53 1.74 1.99 -2.97
C PHE A 53 2.05 1.60 -1.52
N ALA A 54 1.19 0.81 -0.88
CA ALA A 54 1.39 0.36 0.50
C ALA A 54 2.71 -0.43 0.67
N VAL A 55 3.02 -1.30 -0.30
CA VAL A 55 4.27 -2.05 -0.33
C VAL A 55 5.48 -1.12 -0.42
N MET A 56 5.43 -0.11 -1.29
CA MET A 56 6.54 0.85 -1.41
C MET A 56 6.72 1.71 -0.15
N VAL A 57 5.64 2.08 0.52
CA VAL A 57 5.70 2.76 1.83
C VAL A 57 6.42 1.87 2.84
N LEU A 58 6.04 0.60 2.91
CA LEU A 58 6.65 -0.37 3.81
C LEU A 58 8.15 -0.57 3.51
N LEU A 59 8.53 -0.73 2.24
CA LEU A 59 9.91 -0.94 1.84
C LEU A 59 10.77 0.30 2.13
N TYR A 60 10.21 1.49 1.93
CA TYR A 60 10.86 2.73 2.31
C TYR A 60 11.08 2.82 3.82
N GLN A 61 10.07 2.46 4.63
CA GLN A 61 10.21 2.46 6.09
C GLN A 61 11.26 1.47 6.58
N TYR A 62 11.40 0.32 5.92
CA TYR A 62 12.47 -0.63 6.21
C TYR A 62 13.85 -0.07 5.85
N ASP A 63 14.02 0.46 4.64
CA ASP A 63 15.28 1.05 4.17
C ASP A 63 15.74 2.23 5.04
N ALA A 64 14.80 3.10 5.42
CA ALA A 64 15.05 4.24 6.29
C ALA A 64 15.18 3.88 7.79
N GLY A 65 15.09 2.60 8.15
CA GLY A 65 15.29 2.10 9.52
C GLY A 65 14.12 2.33 10.49
N PHE A 66 12.94 2.73 10.00
CA PHE A 66 11.72 2.84 10.81
C PHE A 66 11.09 1.47 11.13
N LEU A 67 11.35 0.47 10.28
CA LEU A 67 10.94 -0.92 10.48
C LEU A 67 12.16 -1.84 10.55
N THR A 68 12.12 -2.80 11.45
CA THR A 68 13.14 -3.86 11.61
C THR A 68 12.48 -5.24 11.57
N ASN A 69 13.29 -6.28 11.31
CA ASN A 69 12.88 -7.68 11.27
C ASN A 69 11.71 -7.92 10.32
N PHE A 70 11.90 -7.49 9.09
CA PHE A 70 10.91 -7.55 8.03
C PHE A 70 11.19 -8.75 7.11
N GLU A 71 10.16 -9.56 6.86
CA GLU A 71 10.16 -10.56 5.79
C GLU A 71 9.01 -10.23 4.84
N TRP A 72 9.34 -10.13 3.55
CA TRP A 72 8.37 -9.77 2.53
C TRP A 72 7.36 -10.90 2.32
N ASP A 73 6.07 -10.59 2.50
CA ASP A 73 4.98 -11.51 2.20
C ASP A 73 4.29 -11.13 0.86
N PRO A 74 4.56 -11.84 -0.24
CA PRO A 74 3.96 -11.53 -1.53
C PRO A 74 2.46 -11.82 -1.59
N ASP A 75 1.93 -12.58 -0.64
CA ASP A 75 0.53 -13.03 -0.61
C ASP A 75 -0.43 -11.97 -0.05
N LEU A 76 0.10 -10.87 0.52
CA LEU A 76 -0.75 -9.79 1.02
C LEU A 76 -1.44 -9.04 -0.12
N GLU A 77 -2.75 -8.94 0.01
CA GLU A 77 -3.64 -8.26 -0.91
C GLU A 77 -3.86 -6.81 -0.49
N ALA A 78 -4.51 -6.03 -1.36
CA ALA A 78 -4.83 -4.63 -1.08
C ALA A 78 -5.62 -4.46 0.22
N GLU A 79 -6.57 -5.35 0.49
CA GLU A 79 -7.46 -5.31 1.65
C GLU A 79 -6.70 -5.45 2.97
N ASP A 80 -5.63 -6.26 3.00
CA ASP A 80 -4.80 -6.42 4.20
C ASP A 80 -4.15 -5.10 4.61
N TYR A 81 -3.73 -4.31 3.62
CA TYR A 81 -3.10 -3.00 3.82
C TYR A 81 -4.08 -1.89 4.23
N LEU A 82 -5.40 -2.12 4.25
CA LEU A 82 -6.35 -1.19 4.88
C LEU A 82 -6.07 -1.06 6.39
N ASN A 83 -5.51 -2.10 7.01
CA ASN A 83 -4.91 -2.03 8.32
C ASN A 83 -3.40 -2.25 8.22
N PHE A 84 -2.71 -1.21 7.73
CA PHE A 84 -1.27 -1.23 7.45
C PHE A 84 -0.40 -1.78 8.59
N LYS A 85 -0.69 -1.40 9.84
CA LYS A 85 0.05 -1.89 11.03
C LYS A 85 -0.17 -3.39 11.28
N ALA A 86 -1.38 -3.89 11.06
CA ALA A 86 -1.67 -5.32 11.16
C ALA A 86 -0.97 -6.11 10.04
N ALA A 87 -0.96 -5.58 8.80
CA ALA A 87 -0.23 -6.17 7.67
C ALA A 87 1.28 -6.26 7.94
N ILE A 88 1.89 -5.23 8.52
CA ILE A 88 3.30 -5.27 8.97
C ILE A 88 3.49 -6.35 10.05
N ALA A 89 2.59 -6.44 11.03
CA ALA A 89 2.70 -7.42 12.10
C ALA A 89 2.60 -8.87 11.60
N GLN A 90 1.78 -9.13 10.57
CA GLN A 90 1.72 -10.44 9.90
C GLN A 90 3.05 -10.78 9.24
N GLN A 91 3.68 -9.82 8.56
CA GLN A 91 4.99 -9.99 7.93
C GLN A 91 6.10 -10.27 8.95
N LYS A 92 6.06 -9.68 10.14
CA LYS A 92 7.01 -10.00 11.23
C LYS A 92 6.84 -11.42 11.79
N LYS A 93 5.61 -11.95 11.83
CA LYS A 93 5.33 -13.29 12.37
C LYS A 93 5.85 -14.41 11.48
N LYS A 94 5.81 -14.26 10.15
CA LYS A 94 6.47 -15.21 9.22
C LYS A 94 7.96 -15.34 9.56
N ALA A 95 8.64 -14.23 9.82
CA ALA A 95 10.06 -14.21 10.17
C ALA A 95 10.43 -14.92 11.48
N THR A 96 9.49 -15.01 12.44
CA THR A 96 9.76 -15.60 13.76
C THR A 96 9.37 -17.08 13.85
N ASN A 97 8.70 -17.62 12.82
CA ASN A 97 8.22 -19.01 12.80
C ASN A 97 9.16 -19.97 12.05
N THR A 98 10.42 -19.58 11.85
CA THR A 98 11.50 -20.41 11.28
C THR A 98 12.63 -20.54 12.29
#